data_AF-A0A5P9PPH3-F1
#
_entry.id   AF-A0A5P9PPH3-F1
#
_cell.length_a   1.000
_cell.length_b   1.000
_cell.length_c   1.000
_cell.angle_alpha   90.00
_cell.angle_beta   90.00
_cell.angle_gamma   90.00
#
_symmetry.space_group_name_H-M   'P 1'
#
loop_
_entity.id
_entity.type
_entity.pdbx_description
1 polymer ?
#
loop_
_entity_poly.entity_id
_entity_poly.type
_entity_poly.pdbx_seq_one_letter_code
_entity_poly.pdbx_strand_id
1 'polypeptide(L)' 'MSTTSLTEQDFELLRRPLHGFLTVAAGPLPPQPRPVWFEATDEGTIELFTETDALKVRRLRRDPRASLVVAAPIGERER' A
#
# COMPACT_ATOMS: atom_id res chain seq x y z
N MET A 1 -11.15 20.07 -1.32
CA MET A 1 -10.06 19.15 -1.70
C MET A 1 -10.73 17.83 -2.04
N SER A 2 -10.61 17.32 -3.27
CA SER A 2 -11.23 16.05 -3.64
C SER A 2 -10.69 14.94 -2.76
N THR A 3 -11.53 14.47 -1.84
CA THR A 3 -11.45 13.13 -1.28
C THR A 3 -11.78 12.16 -2.41
N THR A 4 -10.77 11.74 -3.16
CA THR A 4 -10.92 10.55 -4.00
C THR A 4 -11.01 9.37 -3.03
N SER A 5 -12.23 9.10 -2.56
CA SER A 5 -12.51 7.90 -1.77
C SER A 5 -12.30 6.69 -2.66
N LEU A 6 -11.64 5.66 -2.12
CA LEU A 6 -11.61 4.34 -2.74
C LEU A 6 -13.04 3.89 -3.05
N THR A 7 -13.25 3.36 -4.24
CA THR A 7 -14.53 2.80 -4.69
C THR A 7 -14.76 1.42 -4.10
N GLU A 8 -16.00 0.91 -4.15
CA GLU A 8 -16.29 -0.47 -3.76
C GLU A 8 -15.45 -1.49 -4.55
N GLN A 9 -15.23 -1.22 -5.85
CA GLN A 9 -14.40 -2.06 -6.71
C GLN A 9 -12.92 -2.02 -6.30
N ASP A 10 -12.41 -0.87 -5.85
CA ASP A 10 -11.05 -0.79 -5.29
C ASP A 10 -10.95 -1.68 -4.05
N PHE A 11 -11.95 -1.64 -3.16
CA PHE A 11 -11.97 -2.51 -1.98
C PHE A 11 -12.11 -3.99 -2.32
N GLU A 12 -12.86 -4.36 -3.36
CA GLU A 12 -12.90 -5.74 -3.86
C GLU A 12 -11.51 -6.24 -4.28
N LEU A 13 -10.72 -5.41 -4.96
CA LEU A 13 -9.34 -5.75 -5.32
C LEU A 13 -8.45 -5.83 -4.06
N LEU A 14 -8.53 -4.84 -3.18
CA LEU A 14 -7.67 -4.72 -2.00
C LEU A 14 -7.93 -5.81 -0.95
N ARG A 15 -9.14 -6.40 -0.90
CA ARG A 15 -9.47 -7.52 0.00
C ARG A 15 -8.94 -8.88 -0.49
N ARG A 16 -8.37 -8.96 -1.69
CA ARG A 16 -7.81 -10.21 -2.23
C ARG A 16 -6.43 -10.47 -1.62
N PRO A 17 -5.97 -11.74 -1.56
CA PRO A 17 -4.66 -12.09 -1.02
C PRO A 17 -3.54 -11.74 -2.02
N LEU A 18 -3.31 -10.44 -2.23
CA LEU A 18 -2.33 -9.88 -3.17
C LEU A 18 -1.16 -9.23 -2.43
N HIS A 19 -0.05 -9.06 -3.15
CA HIS A 19 1.04 -8.21 -2.68
C HIS A 19 0.80 -6.78 -3.15
N GLY A 20 1.08 -5.83 -2.26
CA GLY A 20 1.24 -4.42 -2.64
C GLY A 20 2.70 -4.04 -2.77
N PHE A 21 3.01 -3.00 -3.54
CA PHE A 21 4.33 -2.41 -3.65
C PHE A 21 4.35 -1.09 -2.90
N LEU A 22 4.96 -1.09 -1.72
CA LEU A 22 5.02 0.05 -0.82
C LEU A 22 6.23 0.93 -1.12
N THR A 23 5.99 2.22 -1.29
CA THR A 23 7.03 3.27 -1.29
C THR A 23 6.81 4.21 -0.13
N VAL A 24 7.89 4.60 0.57
CA VAL A 24 7.84 5.57 1.69
C VAL A 24 8.72 6.78 1.37
N ALA A 25 8.25 7.99 1.66
CA ALA A 25 8.88 9.24 1.21
C ALA A 25 10.31 9.44 1.73
N ALA A 26 10.59 9.02 2.97
CA ALA A 26 11.93 9.07 3.57
C ALA A 26 12.89 7.96 3.06
N GLY A 27 12.63 7.41 1.87
CA GLY A 27 13.41 6.36 1.22
C GLY A 27 14.53 6.85 0.28
N PRO A 28 15.11 5.93 -0.51
CA PRO A 28 16.08 6.25 -1.55
C PRO A 28 15.49 7.14 -2.65
N LEU A 29 16.39 7.85 -3.36
CA LEU A 29 16.10 8.57 -4.60
C LEU A 29 17.00 7.99 -5.70
N PRO A 30 16.45 7.35 -6.76
CA PRO A 30 15.02 7.19 -7.06
C PRO A 30 14.29 6.25 -6.09
N PRO A 31 12.95 6.35 -5.97
CA PRO A 31 12.16 5.45 -5.13
C PRO A 31 12.38 3.97 -5.45
N GLN A 32 12.39 3.14 -4.41
CA GLN A 32 12.56 1.68 -4.51
C GLN A 32 11.38 0.97 -3.80
N PRO A 33 10.27 0.74 -4.52
CA PRO A 33 9.11 0.06 -3.96
C PRO A 33 9.47 -1.35 -3.46
N ARG A 34 8.87 -1.77 -2.35
CA ARG A 34 9.07 -3.11 -1.77
C ARG A 34 7.76 -3.88 -1.72
N PRO A 35 7.75 -5.17 -2.11
CA PRO A 35 6.56 -5.99 -1.95
C PRO A 35 6.22 -6.14 -0.45
N VAL A 36 4.94 -6.05 -0.13
CA VAL A 36 4.41 -6.18 1.22
C VAL A 36 3.10 -6.95 1.18
N TRP A 37 2.84 -7.71 2.24
CA TRP A 37 1.49 -8.12 2.59
C TRP A 37 0.74 -6.95 3.20
N PHE A 38 -0.55 -6.87 2.92
CA PHE A 38 -1.43 -5.86 3.45
C PHE A 38 -2.83 -6.45 3.64
N GLU A 39 -3.65 -5.74 4.40
CA GLU A 39 -5.07 -6.01 4.58
C GLU A 39 -5.86 -4.71 4.44
N ALA A 40 -7.01 -4.78 3.77
CA ALA A 40 -7.98 -3.68 3.74
C ALA A 40 -9.07 -3.95 4.78
N THR A 41 -9.18 -3.08 5.78
CA THR A 41 -10.18 -3.21 6.84
C THR A 41 -11.55 -2.69 6.38
N ASP A 42 -12.61 -3.04 7.10
CA ASP A 42 -13.97 -2.60 6.78
C ASP A 42 -14.18 -1.09 7.01
N GLU A 43 -13.32 -0.46 7.80
CA GLU A 43 -13.26 1.00 8.02
C GLU A 43 -12.53 1.74 6.90
N GLY A 44 -12.10 1.03 5.86
CA GLY A 44 -11.40 1.61 4.71
C GLY A 44 -9.95 1.96 4.97
N THR A 45 -9.33 1.30 5.96
CA THR A 45 -7.89 1.46 6.27
C THR A 45 -7.07 0.37 5.61
N ILE A 46 -5.82 0.68 5.26
CA ILE A 46 -4.85 -0.33 4.80
C ILE A 46 -3.85 -0.58 5.91
N GLU A 47 -3.81 -1.82 6.38
CA GLU A 47 -2.90 -2.29 7.40
C GLU A 47 -1.78 -3.12 6.80
N LEU A 48 -0.60 -3.05 7.43
CA LEU A 48 0.58 -3.81 7.01
C LEU A 48 1.20 -4.48 8.23
N PHE A 49 1.52 -5.75 8.09
CA PHE A 49 2.26 -6.50 9.10
C PHE A 49 3.77 -6.32 8.86
N THR A 50 4.51 -5.93 9.90
CA THR A 50 5.96 -5.75 9.82
C THR A 50 6.62 -5.78 11.18
N GLU A 51 7.91 -6.15 11.21
CA GLU A 51 8.77 -5.96 12.37
C GLU A 51 8.84 -4.48 12.78
N THR A 52 8.82 -4.23 14.08
CA THR A 52 8.78 -2.88 14.65
C THR A 52 10.03 -2.05 14.36
N ASP A 53 11.16 -2.70 14.10
CA ASP A 53 12.46 -2.07 13.84
C ASP A 53 12.79 -1.94 12.34
N ALA A 54 11.91 -2.46 11.47
CA ALA A 54 12.08 -2.46 10.02
C ALA A 54 12.36 -1.05 9.49
N LEU A 55 13.24 -0.96 8.49
CA LEU A 55 13.69 0.32 7.95
C LEU A 55 12.54 1.22 7.44
N LYS A 56 11.46 0.62 6.92
CA LYS A 56 10.24 1.35 6.49
C LYS A 56 9.53 2.04 7.67
N VAL A 57 9.50 1.42 8.85
CA VAL A 57 8.90 2.00 10.07
C VAL A 57 9.70 3.21 10.54
N ARG A 58 11.03 3.10 10.58
CA ARG A 58 11.91 4.23 10.92
C ARG A 58 11.74 5.42 9.97
N ARG A 59 11.58 5.13 8.68
CA ARG A 59 11.31 6.13 7.63
C ARG A 59 9.94 6.80 7.81
N LEU A 60 8.89 6.01 8.05
CA LEU A 60 7.53 6.52 8.29
C LEU A 60 7.43 7.43 9.52
N ARG A 61 8.21 7.14 10.58
CA ARG A 61 8.30 8.03 11.76
C ARG A 61 8.89 9.40 11.43
N ARG A 62 9.77 9.50 10.41
CA ARG A 62 10.38 10.76 9.96
C ARG A 62 9.48 11.51 8.98
N ASP A 63 8.87 10.78 8.06
CA ASP A 63 7.93 11.30 7.06
C ASP A 63 6.84 10.25 6.83
N PRO A 64 5.59 10.50 7.26
CA PRO A 64 4.53 9.50 7.23
C PRO A 64 3.94 9.27 5.84
N ARG A 65 4.37 10.02 4.81
CA ARG A 65 3.86 9.86 3.46
C ARG A 65 4.32 8.54 2.86
N ALA A 66 3.36 7.79 2.33
CA ALA A 66 3.57 6.55 1.63
C ALA A 66 2.65 6.44 0.42
N SER A 67 3.02 5.58 -0.52
CA SER A 67 2.14 5.10 -1.58
C SER A 67 2.16 3.58 -1.61
N LEU A 68 1.01 3.00 -1.91
CA LEU A 68 0.85 1.58 -2.15
C LEU A 68 0.31 1.39 -3.56
N VAL A 69 0.98 0.56 -4.35
CA VAL A 69 0.49 0.14 -5.66
C VAL A 69 0.09 -1.33 -5.57
N VAL A 70 -1.14 -1.64 -5.91
CA VAL A 70 -1.68 -3.00 -6.01
C VAL A 70 -2.17 -3.18 -7.43
N ALA A 71 -1.75 -4.27 -8.09
CA ALA A 71 -2.13 -4.56 -9.46
C ALA A 71 -3.05 -5.77 -9.51
N ALA A 72 -3.94 -5.80 -10.50
CA ALA A 72 -4.72 -6.99 -10.81
C ALA A 72 -3.77 -8.15 -11.18
N PRO A 73 -4.11 -9.41 -10.83
CA PRO A 73 -3.33 -10.56 -11.25
C PRO A 73 -3.17 -10.66 -12.77
N ILE A 74 -2.12 -11.36 -13.17
CA ILE A 74 -1.83 -11.62 -14.59
C ILE A 74 -3.04 -12.29 -15.25
N GLY A 75 -3.45 -11.77 -16.40
CA GLY A 75 -4.59 -12.28 -17.17
C GLY A 75 -5.92 -11.61 -16.82
N GLU A 76 -5.97 -10.78 -15.78
CA GLU A 76 -7.12 -9.95 -15.46
C GLU A 76 -6.97 -8.56 -16.08
N ARG A 77 -8.10 -7.94 -16.44
CA ARG A 77 -8.11 -6.57 -16.96
C ARG A 77 -7.88 -5.60 -15.80
N GLU A 78 -6.97 -4.65 -15.96
CA GLU A 78 -6.93 -3.45 -15.12
C GLU A 78 -8.18 -2.60 -15.38
N ARG A 79 -8.91 -2.26 -14.32
CA ARG A 79 -10.19 -1.56 -14.40
C ARG A 79 -10.16 -0.32 -13.53
#